data_AF-A0AA40KLY9-F1
#
_entry.id   AF-A0AA40KLY9-F1
#
_cell.length_a   1.000
_cell.length_b   1.000
_cell.length_c   1.000
_cell.angle_alpha   90.00
_cell.angle_beta   90.00
_cell.angle_gamma   90.00
#
_symmetry.space_group_name_H-M   'P 1'
#
loop_
_entity.id
_entity.type
_entity.pdbx_description
1 polymer ?
#
loop_
_entity_poly.entity_id
_entity_poly.type
_entity_poly.pdbx_seq_one_letter_code
_entity_poly.pdbx_strand_id
1 'polypeptide(L)'
;MSDIPFGLAKIEDSKNYWTSDLLPMKKPNIHRIAETTIFQNDTETKDLFHNIQKERKIWWRKLAQFPSRFKLTEEKKIKNCNVVDIEAQFSFGNVIVEKIAYHTDVRKLFSQVDSKKDFTNVQMVEHKASLDWGCLALLCDAYDMNKSNKMHLHSKLAPHKVAFHIKRTNNEENTQSDDLNRFVLYLNNMLRSRGLNTILTTSEKIINTCLIPFIISVDATSLENGIIYIRDRSTTLSEAIHVTDLVKYIILRC
;
A
#
# COMPACT_ATOMS: atom_id res chain seq x y z
N MET A 1 17.81 30.86 7.70
CA MET A 1 17.81 29.39 7.85
C MET A 1 16.36 28.98 8.06
N SER A 2 15.89 27.93 7.40
CA SER A 2 14.56 27.39 7.65
C SER A 2 14.42 26.98 9.12
N ASP A 3 13.33 27.37 9.76
CA ASP A 3 13.06 27.07 11.17
C ASP A 3 13.04 25.55 11.38
N ILE A 4 13.88 25.05 12.29
CA ILE A 4 13.86 23.66 12.77
C ILE A 4 12.76 23.55 13.83
N PRO A 5 11.92 22.49 13.84
CA PRO A 5 12.05 21.23 13.11
C PRO A 5 11.48 21.26 11.68
N PHE A 6 12.16 20.58 10.76
CA PHE A 6 11.67 20.33 9.40
C PHE A 6 12.01 18.92 8.91
N GLY A 7 11.23 18.42 7.95
CA GLY A 7 11.43 17.14 7.32
C GLY A 7 11.60 17.25 5.81
N LEU A 8 12.42 16.39 5.23
CA LEU A 8 12.59 16.21 3.79
C LEU A 8 12.13 14.79 3.44
N ALA A 9 11.33 14.67 2.39
CA ALA A 9 10.90 13.37 1.87
C ALA A 9 11.24 13.27 0.39
N LYS A 10 11.71 12.10 -0.03
CA LYS A 10 11.99 11.80 -1.44
C LYS A 10 11.68 10.34 -1.75
N ILE A 11 11.42 10.07 -3.02
CA ILE A 11 11.32 8.71 -3.56
C ILE A 11 12.46 8.57 -4.57
N GLU A 12 13.27 7.53 -4.43
CA GLU A 12 14.41 7.28 -5.29
C GLU A 12 14.60 5.80 -5.62
N ASP A 13 15.30 5.55 -6.72
CA ASP A 13 15.73 4.20 -7.10
C ASP A 13 17.06 3.87 -6.42
N SER A 14 17.14 2.70 -5.78
CA SER A 14 18.30 2.27 -5.01
C SER A 14 18.80 0.89 -5.44
N LYS A 15 20.12 0.72 -5.41
CA LYS A 15 20.82 -0.54 -5.69
C LYS A 15 21.26 -1.27 -4.41
N ASN A 16 20.68 -0.92 -3.26
CA ASN A 16 21.10 -1.48 -1.98
C ASN A 16 20.51 -2.87 -1.73
N TYR A 17 21.25 -3.74 -1.06
CA TYR A 17 20.74 -5.00 -0.58
C TYR A 17 20.04 -4.79 0.77
N TRP A 18 18.71 -4.79 0.77
CA TRP A 18 17.94 -4.75 2.01
C TRP A 18 17.78 -6.12 2.62
N THR A 19 17.69 -7.14 1.78
CA THR A 19 17.41 -8.52 2.16
C THR A 19 18.38 -9.46 1.45
N SER A 20 19.68 -9.31 1.73
CA SER A 20 20.76 -10.09 1.11
C SER A 20 20.61 -11.60 1.33
N ASP A 21 19.96 -12.00 2.43
CA ASP A 21 19.95 -13.39 2.89
C ASP A 21 18.86 -14.24 2.22
N LEU A 22 17.82 -13.61 1.66
CA LEU A 22 16.68 -14.34 1.06
C LEU A 22 16.92 -14.72 -0.40
N LEU A 23 17.75 -14.00 -1.11
CA LEU A 23 18.04 -14.27 -2.52
C LEU A 23 19.56 -14.27 -2.72
N PRO A 24 20.17 -15.39 -3.15
CA PRO A 24 21.56 -15.42 -3.59
C PRO A 24 21.69 -14.75 -4.97
N MET A 25 21.29 -13.48 -5.07
CA MET A 25 21.36 -12.68 -6.29
C MET A 25 22.74 -12.04 -6.39
N LYS A 26 23.48 -12.36 -7.46
CA LYS A 26 24.84 -11.85 -7.72
C LYS A 26 24.89 -10.37 -8.12
N LYS A 27 23.74 -9.73 -8.40
CA LYS A 27 23.63 -8.30 -8.71
C LYS A 27 22.44 -7.71 -7.95
N PRO A 28 22.56 -6.47 -7.42
CA PRO A 28 21.46 -5.85 -6.72
C PRO A 28 20.41 -5.41 -7.75
N ASN A 29 19.17 -5.86 -7.56
CA ASN A 29 18.06 -5.31 -8.32
C ASN A 29 17.81 -3.86 -7.86
N ILE A 30 17.62 -2.98 -8.85
CA ILE A 30 17.18 -1.61 -8.57
C ILE A 30 15.78 -1.72 -7.99
N HIS A 31 15.55 -1.05 -6.87
CA HIS A 31 14.24 -1.00 -6.23
C HIS A 31 13.94 0.40 -5.72
N ARG A 32 12.66 0.76 -5.64
CA ARG A 32 12.21 2.07 -5.18
C ARG A 32 12.17 2.14 -3.66
N ILE A 33 12.71 3.22 -3.13
CA ILE A 33 12.72 3.54 -1.70
C ILE A 33 12.02 4.88 -1.51
N ALA A 34 11.15 4.96 -0.50
CA ALA A 34 10.70 6.21 0.06
C ALA A 34 11.56 6.54 1.29
N GLU A 35 12.23 7.67 1.27
CA GLU A 35 13.08 8.15 2.35
C GLU A 35 12.47 9.41 2.94
N THR A 36 12.45 9.50 4.27
CA THR A 36 12.07 10.71 4.98
C THR A 36 13.08 10.96 6.08
N THR A 37 13.56 12.20 6.13
CA THR A 37 14.62 12.64 7.02
C THR A 37 14.12 13.86 7.78
N ILE A 38 14.07 13.77 9.10
CA ILE A 38 13.57 14.85 9.96
C ILE A 38 14.72 15.34 10.81
N PHE A 39 14.94 16.66 10.77
CA PHE A 39 15.96 17.35 11.55
C PHE A 39 15.30 18.03 12.74
N GLN A 40 15.85 17.82 13.93
CA GLN A 40 15.37 18.40 15.17
C GLN A 40 16.56 18.83 16.04
N ASN A 41 16.35 19.88 16.83
CA ASN A 41 17.31 20.33 17.82
C ASN A 41 17.03 19.57 19.12
N ASP A 42 18.06 18.94 19.70
CA ASP A 42 18.04 18.46 21.09
C ASP A 42 17.27 17.15 21.42
N THR A 43 17.13 16.86 22.73
CA THR A 43 16.69 15.62 23.40
C THR A 43 15.38 15.00 22.92
N GLU A 44 14.47 15.78 22.32
CA GLU A 44 13.17 15.31 21.82
C GLU A 44 13.31 14.38 20.60
N THR A 45 14.45 14.40 19.92
CA THR A 45 14.67 13.59 18.71
C THR A 45 14.62 12.09 18.99
N LYS A 46 15.00 11.67 20.19
CA LYS A 46 14.88 10.26 20.60
C LYS A 46 13.41 9.85 20.82
N ASP A 47 12.59 10.75 21.35
CA ASP A 47 11.16 10.51 21.47
C ASP A 47 10.49 10.46 20.10
N LEU A 48 10.88 11.34 19.18
CA LEU A 48 10.48 11.27 17.78
C LEU A 48 10.85 9.93 17.14
N PHE A 49 12.07 9.43 17.36
CA PHE A 49 12.51 8.12 16.87
C PHE A 49 11.60 6.99 17.35
N HIS A 50 11.25 6.97 18.64
CA HIS A 50 10.33 5.97 19.20
C HIS A 50 8.88 6.15 18.70
N ASN A 51 8.43 7.38 18.46
CA ASN A 51 7.11 7.66 17.92
C ASN A 51 6.99 7.19 16.46
N ILE A 52 7.99 7.49 15.62
CA ILE A 52 8.04 7.01 14.23
C ILE A 52 8.04 5.49 14.19
N GLN A 53 8.81 4.79 15.02
CA GLN A 53 8.75 3.33 15.10
C GLN A 53 7.34 2.79 15.35
N LYS A 54 6.61 3.40 16.30
CA LYS A 54 5.22 3.00 16.62
C LYS A 54 4.29 3.30 15.45
N GLU A 55 4.33 4.51 14.91
CA GLU A 55 3.46 4.94 13.82
C GLU A 55 3.66 4.11 12.55
N ARG A 56 4.93 3.91 12.15
CA ARG A 56 5.28 3.14 10.96
C ARG A 56 4.91 1.67 11.11
N LYS A 57 5.13 1.07 12.29
CA LYS A 57 4.64 -0.27 12.60
C LYS A 57 3.11 -0.37 12.51
N ILE A 58 2.38 0.60 13.07
CA ILE A 58 0.91 0.64 12.97
C ILE A 58 0.47 0.79 11.52
N TRP A 59 1.17 1.61 10.73
CA TRP A 59 0.87 1.82 9.32
C TRP A 59 0.95 0.52 8.51
N TRP A 60 2.04 -0.24 8.64
CA TRP A 60 2.17 -1.55 8.00
C TRP A 60 1.09 -2.52 8.44
N ARG A 61 0.81 -2.55 9.75
CA ARG A 61 -0.23 -3.41 10.34
C ARG A 61 -1.64 -3.11 9.86
N LYS A 62 -1.96 -1.84 9.59
CA LYS A 62 -3.26 -1.43 9.06
C LYS A 62 -3.50 -1.93 7.63
N LEU A 63 -2.44 -2.13 6.86
CA LEU A 63 -2.51 -2.56 5.47
C LEU A 63 -2.41 -4.08 5.29
N ALA A 64 -1.90 -4.76 6.31
CA ALA A 64 -1.72 -6.21 6.33
C ALA A 64 -3.03 -6.95 6.63
N GLN A 65 -3.20 -8.10 6.01
CA GLN A 65 -4.20 -9.11 6.38
C GLN A 65 -3.84 -9.76 7.73
N PHE A 66 -2.55 -9.98 7.99
CA PHE A 66 -2.06 -10.51 9.26
C PHE A 66 -1.11 -9.52 9.97
N PRO A 67 -1.64 -8.55 10.74
CA PRO A 67 -0.85 -7.53 11.41
C PRO A 67 0.29 -8.05 12.30
N SER A 68 0.14 -9.26 12.85
CA SER A 68 1.15 -9.88 13.71
C SER A 68 2.47 -10.22 12.99
N ARG A 69 2.46 -10.32 11.65
CA ARG A 69 3.65 -10.59 10.84
C ARG A 69 4.66 -9.44 10.84
N PHE A 70 4.17 -8.22 10.95
CA PHE A 70 5.00 -7.02 10.95
C PHE A 70 5.48 -6.70 12.37
N LYS A 71 6.80 -6.81 12.56
CA LYS A 71 7.47 -6.64 13.86
C LYS A 71 8.65 -5.67 13.74
N LEU A 72 8.98 -5.06 14.87
CA LEU A 72 10.20 -4.26 15.02
C LEU A 72 11.30 -5.20 15.48
N THR A 73 12.50 -5.04 14.92
CA THR A 73 13.71 -5.72 15.40
C THR A 73 14.28 -4.99 16.62
N GLU A 74 15.24 -5.64 17.29
CA GLU A 74 15.98 -5.01 18.38
C GLU A 74 16.85 -3.85 17.86
N GLU A 75 17.02 -2.83 18.69
CA GLU A 75 17.80 -1.63 18.35
C GLU A 75 19.29 -1.97 18.23
N LYS A 76 19.83 -1.81 17.02
CA LYS A 76 21.25 -2.04 16.71
C LYS A 76 21.99 -0.72 16.75
N LYS A 77 23.05 -0.63 17.57
CA LYS A 77 23.92 0.54 17.63
C LYS A 77 25.09 0.40 16.66
N ILE A 78 25.13 1.24 15.62
CA ILE A 78 26.17 1.22 14.59
C ILE A 78 26.93 2.54 14.61
N LYS A 79 28.18 2.52 15.10
CA LYS A 79 29.14 3.64 15.17
C LYS A 79 28.58 4.92 15.81
N ASN A 80 27.66 5.65 15.14
CA ASN A 80 26.98 6.87 15.61
C ASN A 80 25.46 6.91 15.30
N CYS A 81 24.85 5.78 14.95
CA CYS A 81 23.41 5.69 14.75
C CYS A 81 22.81 4.50 15.49
N ASN A 82 21.56 4.66 15.91
CA ASN A 82 20.74 3.57 16.40
C ASN A 82 19.75 3.20 15.31
N VAL A 83 19.69 1.93 14.94
CA VAL A 83 18.88 1.46 13.81
C VAL A 83 17.91 0.40 14.29
N VAL A 84 16.66 0.54 13.89
CA VAL A 84 15.59 -0.44 14.08
C VAL A 84 14.99 -0.76 12.71
N ASP A 85 14.81 -2.05 12.44
CA ASP A 85 14.20 -2.52 11.20
C ASP A 85 12.74 -2.91 11.49
N ILE A 86 11.84 -2.65 10.54
CA ILE A 86 10.52 -3.30 10.47
C ILE A 86 10.65 -4.46 9.50
N GLU A 87 10.39 -5.66 10.01
CA GLU A 87 10.42 -6.90 9.23
C GLU A 87 9.04 -7.54 9.16
N ALA A 88 8.76 -8.15 8.01
CA ALA A 88 7.64 -9.04 7.78
C ALA A 88 8.13 -10.50 7.89
N GLN A 89 7.53 -11.27 8.80
CA GLN A 89 7.95 -12.64 9.09
C GLN A 89 7.13 -13.65 8.27
N PHE A 90 7.83 -14.44 7.44
CA PHE A 90 7.26 -15.51 6.63
C PHE A 90 7.92 -16.86 6.95
N SER A 91 7.28 -17.96 6.54
CA SER A 91 7.82 -19.31 6.72
C SER A 91 9.14 -19.54 5.97
N PHE A 92 9.36 -18.80 4.88
CA PHE A 92 10.59 -18.84 4.09
C PHE A 92 11.67 -17.85 4.56
N GLY A 93 11.39 -17.06 5.60
CA GLY A 93 12.32 -16.10 6.19
C GLY A 93 11.74 -14.70 6.35
N ASN A 94 12.56 -13.79 6.90
CA ASN A 94 12.14 -12.43 7.22
C ASN A 94 12.49 -11.45 6.10
N VAL A 95 11.53 -10.61 5.73
CA VAL A 95 11.72 -9.55 4.73
C VAL A 95 11.77 -8.21 5.45
N ILE A 96 12.87 -7.46 5.30
CA ILE A 96 12.96 -6.10 5.84
C ILE A 96 12.22 -5.14 4.90
N VAL A 97 11.20 -4.45 5.42
CA VAL A 97 10.35 -3.54 4.62
C VAL A 97 10.65 -2.07 4.89
N GLU A 98 11.13 -1.73 6.08
CA GLU A 98 11.45 -0.37 6.48
C GLU A 98 12.61 -0.36 7.48
N LYS A 99 13.50 0.63 7.40
CA LYS A 99 14.60 0.86 8.34
C LYS A 99 14.46 2.25 8.91
N ILE A 100 14.56 2.36 10.22
CA ILE A 100 14.44 3.62 10.96
C ILE A 100 15.78 3.82 11.68
N ALA A 101 16.46 4.91 11.39
CA ALA A 101 17.76 5.26 11.93
C ALA A 101 17.69 6.59 12.69
N TYR A 102 18.22 6.59 13.90
CA TYR A 102 18.44 7.78 14.70
C TYR A 102 19.93 8.14 14.68
N HIS A 103 20.24 9.32 14.17
CA HIS A 103 21.60 9.83 14.02
C HIS A 103 21.89 10.87 15.10
N THR A 104 22.86 10.58 15.96
CA THR A 104 23.27 11.47 17.05
C THR A 104 24.27 12.54 16.63
N ASP A 105 25.00 12.33 15.52
CA ASP A 105 26.00 13.25 15.00
C ASP A 105 25.85 13.43 13.49
N VAL A 106 25.10 14.46 13.11
CA VAL A 106 24.75 14.77 11.72
C VAL A 106 25.87 15.57 11.03
N ARG A 107 26.83 16.10 11.78
CA ARG A 107 27.95 16.93 11.26
C ARG A 107 28.78 16.21 10.20
N LYS A 108 28.93 14.89 10.32
CA LYS A 108 29.67 14.07 9.34
C LYS A 108 28.95 13.94 7.99
N LEU A 109 27.62 14.12 7.97
CA LEU A 109 26.82 14.07 6.73
C LEU A 109 26.90 15.40 5.96
N PHE A 110 27.20 16.51 6.65
CA PHE A 110 27.31 17.85 6.06
C PHE A 110 28.75 18.38 6.01
N SER A 111 29.72 17.51 5.71
CA SER A 111 31.16 17.87 5.67
C SER A 111 31.52 19.01 4.71
N GLN A 112 30.62 19.36 3.79
CA GLN A 112 30.76 20.41 2.78
C GLN A 112 30.22 21.79 3.22
N VAL A 113 29.59 21.91 4.41
CA VAL A 113 29.04 23.18 4.89
C VAL A 113 30.02 23.84 5.88
N ASP A 114 30.52 25.02 5.53
CA ASP A 114 31.52 25.76 6.32
C ASP A 114 30.98 26.24 7.68
N SER A 115 29.66 26.33 7.84
CA SER A 115 28.97 26.72 9.07
C SER A 115 28.87 25.57 10.09
N LYS A 116 29.99 24.97 10.47
CA LYS A 116 30.06 23.84 11.44
C LYS A 116 29.50 24.17 12.84
N LYS A 117 29.34 25.46 13.17
CA LYS A 117 28.80 25.92 14.46
C LYS A 117 27.29 25.78 14.57
N ASP A 118 26.55 25.79 13.46
CA ASP A 118 25.08 25.78 13.48
C ASP A 118 24.49 24.35 13.62
N PHE A 119 25.31 23.31 13.41
CA PHE A 119 24.89 21.90 13.42
C PHE A 119 25.34 21.11 14.66
N THR A 120 25.89 21.77 15.68
CA THR A 120 26.45 21.04 16.83
C THR A 120 25.40 20.32 17.69
N ASN A 121 24.14 20.77 17.63
CA ASN A 121 23.02 20.26 18.43
C ASN A 121 21.88 19.68 17.56
N VAL A 122 22.09 19.55 16.26
CA VAL A 122 21.08 18.98 15.35
C VAL A 122 21.21 17.47 15.37
N GLN A 123 20.12 16.80 15.74
CA GLN A 123 19.95 15.37 15.61
C GLN A 123 18.98 15.08 14.47
N MET A 124 19.00 13.85 13.97
CA MET A 124 18.23 13.48 12.79
C MET A 124 17.61 12.10 12.96
N VAL A 125 16.33 11.98 12.60
CA VAL A 125 15.67 10.69 12.40
C VAL A 125 15.45 10.49 10.91
N GLU A 126 15.95 9.38 10.40
CA GLU A 126 15.74 8.94 9.04
C GLU A 126 14.88 7.68 9.08
N HIS A 127 13.87 7.60 8.23
CA HIS A 127 13.26 6.33 7.91
C HIS A 127 13.20 6.12 6.41
N LYS A 128 13.61 4.93 6.02
CA LYS A 128 13.63 4.46 4.64
C LYS A 128 12.68 3.29 4.57
N ALA A 129 11.71 3.34 3.68
CA ALA A 129 10.82 2.22 3.37
C ALA A 129 11.07 1.74 1.94
N SER A 130 11.28 0.44 1.77
CA SER A 130 11.37 -0.14 0.44
C SER A 130 9.96 -0.37 -0.10
N LEU A 131 9.61 0.34 -1.18
CA LEU A 131 8.29 0.25 -1.77
C LEU A 131 8.08 -1.11 -2.45
N ASP A 132 9.11 -1.65 -3.09
CA ASP A 132 9.02 -2.91 -3.81
C ASP A 132 9.03 -4.11 -2.86
N TRP A 133 9.92 -4.14 -1.86
CA TRP A 133 9.92 -5.19 -0.84
C TRP A 133 8.68 -5.11 0.05
N GLY A 134 8.22 -3.90 0.37
CA GLY A 134 6.95 -3.69 1.07
C GLY A 134 5.75 -4.19 0.28
N CYS A 135 5.70 -3.91 -1.03
CA CYS A 135 4.66 -4.42 -1.93
C CYS A 135 4.68 -5.96 -1.96
N LEU A 136 5.87 -6.57 -2.17
CA LEU A 136 6.01 -8.02 -2.18
C LEU A 136 5.60 -8.63 -0.84
N ALA A 137 6.01 -8.05 0.29
CA ALA A 137 5.61 -8.53 1.61
C ALA A 137 4.09 -8.49 1.79
N LEU A 138 3.41 -7.43 1.36
CA LEU A 138 1.94 -7.33 1.42
C LEU A 138 1.25 -8.31 0.47
N LEU A 139 1.82 -8.59 -0.71
CA LEU A 139 1.32 -9.63 -1.62
C LEU A 139 1.49 -11.04 -1.05
N CYS A 140 2.62 -11.32 -0.41
CA CYS A 140 2.85 -12.57 0.31
C CYS A 140 1.93 -12.69 1.52
N ASP A 141 1.65 -11.60 2.23
CA ASP A 141 0.71 -11.58 3.36
C ASP A 141 -0.75 -11.84 2.92
N ALA A 142 -1.13 -11.32 1.75
CA ALA A 142 -2.42 -11.58 1.11
C ALA A 142 -2.60 -13.05 0.68
N TYR A 143 -1.50 -13.80 0.55
CA TYR A 143 -1.51 -15.21 0.17
C TYR A 143 -1.37 -16.10 1.41
N ASP A 144 -2.48 -16.65 1.90
CA ASP A 144 -2.44 -17.64 2.98
C ASP A 144 -2.49 -19.08 2.40
N MET A 145 -1.35 -19.77 2.45
CA MET A 145 -1.25 -21.19 2.08
C MET A 145 -2.12 -22.10 2.96
N ASN A 146 -2.48 -21.67 4.18
CA ASN A 146 -2.97 -22.58 5.22
C ASN A 146 -4.47 -22.43 5.55
N LYS A 147 -5.15 -21.34 5.19
CA LYS A 147 -6.53 -21.09 5.69
C LYS A 147 -7.62 -20.83 4.65
N SER A 148 -7.34 -20.51 3.39
CA SER A 148 -8.38 -20.38 2.36
C SER A 148 -7.75 -20.06 1.01
N ASN A 149 -8.29 -20.59 -0.09
CA ASN A 149 -7.96 -20.13 -1.45
C ASN A 149 -8.34 -18.66 -1.73
N LYS A 150 -8.81 -17.91 -0.73
CA LYS A 150 -9.24 -16.52 -0.87
C LYS A 150 -8.09 -15.59 -0.50
N MET A 151 -7.38 -15.13 -1.52
CA MET A 151 -6.41 -14.06 -1.41
C MET A 151 -7.11 -12.71 -1.27
N HIS A 152 -6.68 -11.88 -0.32
CA HIS A 152 -7.25 -10.56 -0.06
C HIS A 152 -6.14 -9.51 0.04
N LEU A 153 -6.27 -8.45 -0.74
CA LEU A 153 -5.42 -7.26 -0.62
C LEU A 153 -6.27 -6.12 -0.05
N HIS A 154 -5.70 -5.31 0.84
CA HIS A 154 -6.39 -4.14 1.39
C HIS A 154 -6.88 -3.22 0.25
N SER A 155 -8.13 -2.75 0.32
CA SER A 155 -8.79 -1.97 -0.75
C SER A 155 -7.96 -0.77 -1.22
N LYS A 156 -7.35 -0.02 -0.29
CA LYS A 156 -6.37 1.06 -0.54
C LYS A 156 -5.20 0.69 -1.46
N LEU A 157 -4.72 -0.54 -1.37
CA LEU A 157 -3.54 -1.01 -2.12
C LEU A 157 -3.90 -1.70 -3.43
N ALA A 158 -5.15 -2.15 -3.59
CA ALA A 158 -5.58 -2.83 -4.80
C ALA A 158 -5.33 -1.98 -6.06
N PRO A 159 -4.64 -2.49 -7.09
CA PRO A 159 -4.36 -1.74 -8.33
C PRO A 159 -5.63 -1.31 -9.06
N HIS A 160 -6.63 -2.18 -9.06
CA HIS A 160 -7.99 -1.92 -9.53
C HIS A 160 -8.95 -2.02 -8.35
N LYS A 161 -9.77 -0.99 -8.16
CA LYS A 161 -10.73 -0.92 -7.05
C LYS A 161 -12.01 -1.69 -7.36
N VAL A 162 -12.42 -1.68 -8.62
CA VAL A 162 -13.73 -2.18 -9.04
C VAL A 162 -13.61 -3.07 -10.28
N ALA A 163 -14.33 -4.19 -10.27
CA ALA A 163 -14.60 -5.01 -11.44
C ALA A 163 -16.09 -4.96 -11.77
N PHE A 164 -16.42 -4.84 -13.05
CA PHE A 164 -17.79 -5.04 -13.51
C PHE A 164 -17.99 -6.46 -14.01
N HIS A 165 -19.06 -7.09 -13.56
CA HIS A 165 -19.52 -8.40 -14.00
C HIS A 165 -20.94 -8.28 -14.55
N ILE A 166 -21.11 -8.62 -15.82
CA ILE A 166 -22.42 -8.62 -16.47
C ILE A 166 -23.02 -10.00 -16.31
N LYS A 167 -24.13 -10.10 -15.58
CA LYS A 167 -24.90 -11.34 -15.51
C LYS A 167 -25.80 -11.37 -16.73
N ARG A 168 -25.45 -12.23 -17.70
CA ARG A 168 -26.27 -12.47 -18.88
C ARG A 168 -27.15 -13.68 -18.64
N THR A 169 -28.43 -13.54 -18.93
CA THR A 169 -29.38 -14.63 -19.02
C THR A 169 -29.36 -15.16 -20.46
N ASN A 170 -29.33 -16.48 -20.66
CA ASN A 170 -29.20 -17.10 -21.99
C ASN A 170 -30.29 -16.73 -23.02
N ASN A 171 -31.35 -16.03 -22.59
CA ASN A 171 -32.51 -15.64 -23.39
C ASN A 171 -32.53 -14.14 -23.74
N GLU A 172 -31.46 -13.39 -23.45
CA GLU A 172 -31.42 -11.95 -23.73
C GLU A 172 -31.29 -11.65 -25.22
N GLU A 173 -32.19 -10.84 -25.75
CA GLU A 173 -32.14 -10.34 -27.12
C GLU A 173 -30.85 -9.52 -27.35
N ASN A 174 -30.29 -9.57 -28.57
CA ASN A 174 -29.04 -8.90 -28.91
C ASN A 174 -29.04 -7.40 -28.58
N THR A 175 -30.19 -6.73 -28.68
CA THR A 175 -30.39 -5.31 -28.34
C THR A 175 -30.24 -5.03 -26.84
N GLN A 176 -30.82 -5.85 -25.97
CA GLN A 176 -30.68 -5.70 -24.52
C GLN A 176 -29.23 -5.92 -24.06
N SER A 177 -28.51 -6.84 -24.70
CA SER A 177 -27.07 -7.05 -24.45
C SER A 177 -26.25 -5.80 -24.78
N ASP A 178 -26.55 -5.09 -25.87
CA ASP A 178 -25.85 -3.86 -26.25
C ASP A 178 -26.12 -2.69 -25.29
N ASP A 179 -27.36 -2.54 -24.83
CA ASP A 179 -27.72 -1.51 -23.86
C ASP A 179 -27.08 -1.77 -22.48
N LEU A 180 -26.99 -3.04 -22.05
CA LEU A 180 -26.23 -3.41 -20.85
C LEU A 180 -24.75 -3.09 -20.98
N ASN A 181 -24.14 -3.36 -22.13
CA ASN A 181 -22.74 -3.02 -22.36
C ASN A 181 -22.53 -1.49 -22.30
N ARG A 182 -23.45 -0.70 -22.89
CA ARG A 182 -23.42 0.77 -22.81
C ARG A 182 -23.59 1.27 -21.38
N PHE A 183 -24.49 0.67 -20.62
CA PHE A 183 -24.73 1.03 -19.22
C PHE A 183 -23.51 0.76 -18.35
N VAL A 184 -22.87 -0.40 -18.51
CA VAL A 184 -21.62 -0.73 -17.81
C VAL A 184 -20.49 0.22 -18.20
N LEU A 185 -20.38 0.59 -19.48
CA LEU A 185 -19.41 1.59 -19.94
C LEU A 185 -19.67 2.97 -19.31
N TYR A 186 -20.93 3.36 -19.17
CA TYR A 186 -21.32 4.59 -18.49
C TYR A 186 -20.89 4.57 -17.02
N LEU A 187 -21.20 3.51 -16.27
CA LEU A 187 -20.80 3.37 -14.86
C LEU A 187 -19.28 3.33 -14.69
N ASN A 188 -18.60 2.65 -15.61
CA ASN A 188 -17.14 2.60 -15.64
C ASN A 188 -16.53 3.99 -15.85
N ASN A 189 -17.05 4.77 -16.78
CA ASN A 189 -16.58 6.13 -17.03
C ASN A 189 -16.90 7.07 -15.86
N MET A 190 -18.05 6.89 -15.21
CA MET A 190 -18.40 7.61 -14.00
C MET A 190 -17.37 7.37 -12.88
N LEU A 191 -16.96 6.12 -12.64
CA LEU A 191 -15.92 5.81 -11.65
C LEU A 191 -14.53 6.32 -12.07
N ARG A 192 -14.14 6.15 -13.33
CA ARG A 192 -12.84 6.61 -13.84
C ARG A 192 -12.71 8.13 -13.82
N SER A 193 -13.79 8.87 -14.06
CA SER A 193 -13.80 10.34 -13.96
C SER A 193 -13.46 10.85 -12.56
N ARG A 194 -13.55 9.98 -11.54
CA ARG A 194 -13.20 10.26 -10.15
C ARG A 194 -11.84 9.67 -9.73
N GLY A 195 -11.05 9.18 -10.70
CA GLY A 195 -9.73 8.61 -10.45
C GLY A 195 -9.75 7.16 -9.94
N LEU A 196 -10.88 6.46 -10.01
CA LEU A 196 -10.96 5.06 -9.60
C LEU A 196 -10.57 4.14 -10.75
N ASN A 197 -9.55 3.31 -10.51
CA ASN A 197 -9.13 2.29 -11.47
C ASN A 197 -10.12 1.13 -11.49
N THR A 198 -10.62 0.83 -12.67
CA THR A 198 -11.64 -0.20 -12.90
C THR A 198 -11.21 -1.20 -13.96
N ILE A 199 -11.70 -2.44 -13.86
CA ILE A 199 -11.58 -3.44 -14.92
C ILE A 199 -12.96 -3.83 -15.44
N LEU A 200 -13.05 -4.02 -16.75
CA LEU A 200 -14.21 -4.58 -17.43
C LEU A 200 -13.85 -6.01 -17.82
N THR A 201 -14.49 -7.00 -17.21
CA THR A 201 -14.21 -8.40 -17.55
C THR A 201 -15.42 -9.29 -17.26
N THR A 202 -15.65 -10.26 -18.13
CA THR A 202 -16.63 -11.32 -17.90
C THR A 202 -16.02 -12.50 -17.14
N SER A 203 -14.69 -12.56 -17.02
CA SER A 203 -13.99 -13.70 -16.44
C SER A 203 -13.78 -13.53 -14.94
N GLU A 204 -14.44 -14.37 -14.15
CA GLU A 204 -14.24 -14.44 -12.70
C GLU A 204 -12.79 -14.79 -12.33
N LYS A 205 -12.08 -15.56 -13.19
CA LYS A 205 -10.67 -15.87 -13.00
C LYS A 205 -9.82 -14.60 -12.96
N ILE A 206 -10.04 -13.66 -13.87
CA ILE A 206 -9.30 -12.39 -13.92
C ILE A 206 -9.58 -11.56 -12.67
N ILE A 207 -10.84 -11.47 -12.25
CA ILE A 207 -11.25 -10.76 -11.02
C ILE A 207 -10.51 -11.34 -9.81
N ASN A 208 -10.42 -12.66 -9.73
CA ASN A 208 -9.74 -13.35 -8.65
C ASN A 208 -8.22 -13.18 -8.68
N THR A 209 -7.59 -13.28 -9.85
CA THR A 209 -6.14 -13.08 -10.00
C THR A 209 -5.73 -11.64 -9.69
N CYS A 210 -6.54 -10.65 -10.05
CA CYS A 210 -6.25 -9.23 -9.81
C CYS A 210 -6.61 -8.75 -8.39
N LEU A 211 -7.12 -9.63 -7.51
CA LEU A 211 -7.46 -9.33 -6.11
C LEU A 211 -8.38 -8.11 -5.93
N ILE A 212 -9.35 -7.96 -6.82
CA ILE A 212 -10.18 -6.76 -6.90
C ILE A 212 -11.16 -6.73 -5.72
N PRO A 213 -11.21 -5.64 -4.92
CA PRO A 213 -11.97 -5.62 -3.68
C PRO A 213 -13.47 -5.52 -3.90
N PHE A 214 -13.94 -4.74 -4.89
CA PHE A 214 -15.37 -4.56 -5.14
C PHE A 214 -15.76 -5.11 -6.51
N ILE A 215 -16.78 -5.96 -6.54
CA ILE A 215 -17.32 -6.55 -7.78
C ILE A 215 -18.74 -6.03 -7.95
N ILE A 216 -18.97 -5.24 -8.99
CA ILE A 216 -20.29 -4.72 -9.34
C ILE A 216 -20.93 -5.69 -10.32
N SER A 217 -22.04 -6.28 -9.91
CA SER A 217 -22.89 -7.08 -10.78
C SER A 217 -24.01 -6.23 -11.37
N VAL A 218 -24.16 -6.29 -12.68
CA VAL A 218 -25.19 -5.60 -13.45
C VAL A 218 -25.96 -6.64 -14.26
N ASP A 219 -27.29 -6.54 -14.27
CA ASP A 219 -28.20 -7.36 -15.06
C ASP A 219 -29.28 -6.50 -15.73
N ALA A 220 -30.20 -7.14 -16.46
CA ALA A 220 -31.31 -6.46 -17.14
C ALA A 220 -32.19 -5.66 -16.16
N THR A 221 -32.38 -6.15 -14.92
CA THR A 221 -33.20 -5.44 -13.93
C THR A 221 -32.52 -4.15 -13.48
N SER A 222 -31.19 -4.13 -13.40
CA SER A 222 -30.41 -2.91 -13.12
C SER A 222 -30.62 -1.81 -14.16
N LEU A 223 -30.87 -2.17 -15.42
CA LEU A 223 -31.16 -1.22 -16.50
C LEU A 223 -32.54 -0.58 -16.33
N GLU A 224 -33.52 -1.34 -15.82
CA GLU A 224 -34.89 -0.89 -15.61
C GLU A 224 -35.05 -0.03 -14.35
N ASN A 225 -34.45 -0.45 -13.23
CA ASN A 225 -34.68 0.16 -11.92
C ASN A 225 -33.48 0.96 -11.36
N GLY A 226 -32.33 0.95 -12.03
CA GLY A 226 -31.11 1.64 -11.58
C GLY A 226 -30.44 1.03 -10.35
N ILE A 227 -30.83 -0.17 -9.91
CA ILE A 227 -30.26 -0.87 -8.75
C ILE A 227 -29.16 -1.82 -9.23
N ILE A 228 -27.97 -1.65 -8.67
CA ILE A 228 -26.81 -2.52 -8.91
C ILE A 228 -26.41 -3.24 -7.64
N TYR A 229 -25.75 -4.40 -7.80
CA TYR A 229 -25.27 -5.17 -6.67
C TYR A 229 -23.76 -5.07 -6.54
N ILE A 230 -23.28 -4.66 -5.37
CA ILE A 230 -21.85 -4.55 -5.08
C ILE A 230 -21.47 -5.64 -4.10
N ARG A 231 -20.57 -6.53 -4.51
CA ARG A 231 -19.98 -7.55 -3.64
C ARG A 231 -18.62 -7.10 -3.15
N ASP A 232 -18.43 -7.07 -1.84
CA ASP A 232 -17.12 -6.88 -1.22
C ASP A 232 -16.40 -8.23 -1.11
N ARG A 233 -15.18 -8.30 -1.63
CA ARG A 233 -14.35 -9.51 -1.61
C ARG A 233 -14.02 -9.95 -0.19
N SER A 234 -13.73 -9.01 0.71
CA SER A 234 -13.27 -9.29 2.08
C SER A 234 -14.39 -9.82 2.96
N THR A 235 -15.59 -9.25 2.87
CA THR A 235 -16.76 -9.69 3.67
C THR A 235 -17.61 -10.73 2.95
N THR A 236 -17.46 -10.87 1.63
CA THR A 236 -18.32 -11.65 0.72
C THR A 236 -19.78 -11.20 0.68
N LEU A 237 -20.12 -10.09 1.34
CA LEU A 237 -21.47 -9.53 1.37
C LEU A 237 -21.78 -8.84 0.03
N SER A 238 -23.04 -8.97 -0.39
CA SER A 238 -23.57 -8.30 -1.57
C SER A 238 -24.61 -7.28 -1.13
N GLU A 239 -24.38 -6.01 -1.46
CA GLU A 239 -25.25 -4.89 -1.11
C GLU A 239 -25.93 -4.35 -2.38
N ALA A 240 -27.23 -4.02 -2.29
CA ALA A 240 -27.99 -3.41 -3.36
C ALA A 240 -27.97 -1.89 -3.23
N ILE A 241 -27.49 -1.19 -4.25
CA ILE A 241 -27.25 0.26 -4.22
C ILE A 241 -27.77 0.88 -5.51
N HIS A 242 -28.38 2.06 -5.42
CA HIS A 242 -28.77 2.80 -6.61
C HIS A 242 -27.56 3.40 -7.32
N VAL A 243 -27.54 3.43 -8.66
CA VAL A 243 -26.37 3.88 -9.43
C VAL A 243 -25.91 5.30 -9.12
N THR A 244 -26.79 6.17 -8.63
CA THR A 244 -26.43 7.54 -8.20
C THR A 244 -25.48 7.56 -7.00
N ASP A 245 -25.58 6.58 -6.10
CA ASP A 245 -24.78 6.50 -4.89
C ASP A 245 -23.50 5.68 -5.06
N LEU A 246 -23.33 5.02 -6.21
CA LEU A 246 -22.22 4.12 -6.50
C LEU A 246 -20.85 4.76 -6.21
N VAL A 247 -20.62 5.97 -6.76
CA VAL A 247 -19.33 6.67 -6.61
C VAL A 247 -19.02 6.93 -5.14
N LYS A 248 -19.99 7.50 -4.41
CA LYS A 248 -19.85 7.85 -2.99
C LYS A 248 -19.58 6.60 -2.16
N TYR A 249 -20.28 5.51 -2.47
CA TYR A 249 -20.13 4.24 -1.78
C TYR A 249 -18.71 3.67 -1.90
N ILE A 250 -18.15 3.64 -3.12
CA ILE A 250 -16.81 3.09 -3.37
C ILE A 250 -15.72 3.98 -2.74
N ILE A 251 -15.82 5.30 -2.86
CA ILE A 251 -14.83 6.23 -2.28
C ILE A 251 -14.76 6.11 -0.76
N LEU A 252 -15.89 5.89 -0.08
CA LEU A 252 -15.90 5.76 1.38
C LEU A 252 -15.15 4.50 1.88
N ARG A 253 -15.07 3.46 1.05
CA ARG A 253 -14.51 2.14 1.41
C ARG A 253 -13.14 1.85 0.76
N CYS A 254 -12.68 2.72 -0.13
CA CYS A 254 -11.33 2.71 -0.70
C CYS A 254 -10.45 3.67 0.10
#